data_AF-A0A418C3T6-F1
#
_entry.id   AF-A0A418C3T6-F1
#
_cell.length_a   1.000
_cell.length_b   1.000
_cell.length_c   1.000
_cell.angle_alpha   90.00
_cell.angle_beta   90.00
_cell.angle_gamma   90.00
#
_symmetry.space_group_name_H-M   'P 1'
#
loop_
_entity.id
_entity.type
_entity.pdbx_description
1 polymer ?
#
loop_
_entity_poly.entity_id
_entity_poly.type
_entity_poly.pdbx_seq_one_letter_code
_entity_poly.pdbx_strand_id
1 'polypeptide(L)'
;MEVFIERAVGKIRKLLSRRDKDKELRESCDEVLSHLKAGTPNLSEETYFAPLFCAILTKHSSKTTCLALDCIEKLLAFGYMRGTAQITSALQAHLQRTLDLHEDNMNMTAKHGILLIDAVVEVICSCQDHIDNDVQLQVLKAVLTAATSTTCAVHEHSLLKSIRARFLVAIRSYLCVSLLQNCTSIYTQVVELSLRVFVVLITHFKAHLKGEMEIFITNIFLRILDSDNSTFEHKMLVLEVLNHICDDQLILSEIFLNFDCDWDSMDLFKRIVNALAKIAKSKQRDLQYHSSAPVARQLKMQQNEAALVLKGPI
;
A
#
# COMPACT_ATOMS: atom_id res chain seq x y z
N MET A 1 -22.59 -3.59 23.73
CA MET A 1 -22.44 -4.63 22.70
C MET A 1 -23.68 -4.76 21.82
N GLU A 2 -24.82 -5.16 22.39
CA GLU A 2 -26.05 -5.53 21.66
C GLU A 2 -26.59 -4.48 20.67
N VAL A 3 -26.68 -3.22 21.08
CA VAL A 3 -27.19 -2.12 20.22
C VAL A 3 -26.35 -1.94 18.94
N PHE A 4 -25.03 -2.10 19.05
CA PHE A 4 -24.14 -1.98 17.88
C PHE A 4 -24.36 -3.13 16.91
N ILE A 5 -24.48 -4.34 17.44
CA ILE A 5 -24.72 -5.55 16.65
C ILE A 5 -26.10 -5.50 16.00
N GLU A 6 -27.14 -5.15 16.75
CA GLU A 6 -28.51 -5.02 16.21
C GLU A 6 -28.54 -4.05 15.03
N ARG A 7 -27.88 -2.89 15.17
CA ARG A 7 -27.81 -1.87 14.12
C ARG A 7 -27.01 -2.35 12.92
N ALA A 8 -25.87 -3.01 13.13
CA ALA A 8 -25.00 -3.50 12.05
C ALA A 8 -25.65 -4.67 11.30
N VAL A 9 -26.04 -5.73 12.02
CA VAL A 9 -26.72 -6.91 11.48
C VAL A 9 -28.04 -6.52 10.82
N GLY A 10 -28.81 -5.62 11.43
CA GLY A 10 -30.03 -5.08 10.84
C GLY A 10 -29.80 -4.33 9.52
N LYS A 11 -28.68 -3.61 9.37
CA LYS A 11 -28.30 -3.00 8.08
C LYS A 11 -27.85 -4.04 7.07
N ILE A 12 -27.02 -4.99 7.47
CA ILE A 12 -26.55 -6.09 6.59
C ILE A 12 -27.76 -6.85 6.06
N ARG A 13 -28.67 -7.26 6.93
CA ARG A 13 -29.89 -8.00 6.59
C ARG A 13 -30.79 -7.30 5.57
N LYS A 14 -30.85 -5.97 5.60
CA LYS A 14 -31.61 -5.14 4.64
C LYS A 14 -30.97 -5.08 3.25
N LEU A 15 -29.67 -5.34 3.14
CA LEU A 15 -28.94 -5.35 1.87
C LEU A 15 -28.99 -6.72 1.17
N LEU A 16 -29.41 -7.78 1.88
CA LEU A 16 -29.46 -9.14 1.34
C LEU A 16 -30.70 -9.36 0.48
N SER A 17 -30.52 -10.10 -0.61
CA SER A 17 -31.61 -10.52 -1.48
C SER A 17 -32.22 -11.85 -1.04
N ARG A 18 -33.35 -12.23 -1.65
CA ARG A 18 -33.98 -13.56 -1.42
C ARG A 18 -33.32 -14.70 -2.20
N ARG A 19 -32.19 -14.45 -2.88
CA ARG A 19 -31.49 -15.45 -3.68
C ARG A 19 -30.80 -16.48 -2.77
N ASP A 20 -30.66 -17.71 -3.25
CA ASP A 20 -30.03 -18.79 -2.49
C ASP A 20 -28.62 -18.46 -2.02
N LYS A 21 -27.87 -17.69 -2.81
CA LYS A 21 -26.51 -17.24 -2.44
C LYS A 21 -26.46 -16.44 -1.13
N ASP A 22 -27.53 -15.72 -0.76
CA ASP A 22 -27.57 -14.90 0.44
C ASP A 22 -28.28 -15.63 1.61
N LYS A 23 -28.74 -16.87 1.39
CA LYS A 23 -29.62 -17.61 2.32
C LYS A 23 -28.97 -17.81 3.67
N GLU A 24 -27.73 -18.30 3.69
CA GLU A 24 -26.97 -18.60 4.91
C GLU A 24 -26.78 -17.34 5.76
N LEU A 25 -26.28 -16.25 5.15
CA LEU A 25 -26.08 -14.98 5.84
C LEU A 25 -27.40 -14.38 6.35
N ARG A 26 -28.48 -14.56 5.58
CA ARG A 26 -29.82 -14.09 5.97
C ARG A 26 -30.34 -14.82 7.19
N GLU A 27 -30.20 -16.15 7.22
CA GLU A 27 -30.61 -17.00 8.33
C GLU A 27 -29.80 -16.66 9.59
N SER A 28 -28.48 -16.51 9.47
CA SER A 28 -27.60 -16.09 10.57
C SER A 28 -27.96 -14.70 11.12
N CYS A 29 -28.30 -13.74 10.25
CA CYS A 29 -28.77 -12.42 10.69
C CYS A 29 -30.11 -12.51 11.43
N ASP A 30 -31.06 -13.29 10.91
CA ASP A 30 -32.41 -13.41 11.50
C ASP A 30 -32.34 -14.10 12.88
N GLU A 31 -31.47 -15.10 13.05
CA GLU A 31 -31.20 -15.76 14.32
C GLU A 31 -30.71 -14.77 15.39
N VAL A 32 -29.62 -14.03 15.12
CA VAL A 32 -29.07 -13.06 16.08
C VAL A 32 -30.08 -11.95 16.41
N LEU A 33 -30.79 -11.42 15.41
CA LEU A 33 -31.81 -10.40 15.63
C LEU A 33 -32.99 -10.93 16.46
N SER A 34 -33.33 -12.21 16.35
CA SER A 34 -34.38 -12.83 17.18
C SER A 34 -33.96 -12.92 18.64
N HIS A 35 -32.72 -13.33 18.91
CA HIS A 35 -32.17 -13.41 20.26
C HIS A 35 -32.08 -12.05 20.94
N LEU A 36 -31.65 -11.03 20.20
CA LEU A 36 -31.57 -9.64 20.66
C LEU A 36 -32.96 -9.09 21.03
N LYS A 37 -33.98 -9.34 20.19
CA LYS A 37 -35.37 -8.92 20.48
C LYS A 37 -35.98 -9.64 21.66
N ALA A 38 -35.66 -10.92 21.83
CA ALA A 38 -36.16 -11.73 22.94
C ALA A 38 -35.45 -11.42 24.27
N GLY A 39 -34.34 -10.66 24.26
CA GLY A 39 -33.53 -10.41 25.45
C GLY A 39 -32.94 -11.69 26.02
N THR A 40 -32.48 -12.60 25.15
CA THR A 40 -32.00 -13.92 25.56
C THR A 40 -30.79 -13.76 26.49
N PRO A 41 -30.85 -14.25 27.75
CA PRO A 41 -29.73 -14.11 28.68
C PRO A 41 -28.56 -15.02 28.28
N ASN A 42 -27.33 -14.56 28.53
CA ASN A 42 -26.08 -15.33 28.38
C ASN A 42 -25.82 -15.87 26.96
N LEU A 43 -26.12 -15.09 25.92
CA LEU A 43 -25.73 -15.45 24.56
C LEU A 43 -24.20 -15.52 24.44
N SER A 44 -23.69 -16.52 23.71
CA SER A 44 -22.25 -16.66 23.52
C SER A 44 -21.70 -15.53 22.63
N GLU A 45 -20.46 -15.09 22.88
CA GLU A 45 -19.77 -14.13 22.00
C GLU A 45 -19.74 -14.64 20.56
N GLU A 46 -19.55 -15.95 20.34
CA GLU A 46 -19.53 -16.56 19.01
C GLU A 46 -20.84 -16.33 18.22
N THR A 47 -21.99 -16.46 18.89
CA THR A 47 -23.31 -16.26 18.27
C THR A 47 -23.46 -14.85 17.70
N TYR A 48 -22.96 -13.84 18.43
CA TYR A 48 -22.99 -12.44 17.99
C TYR A 48 -22.11 -12.18 16.75
N PHE A 49 -21.00 -12.91 16.61
CA PHE A 49 -20.05 -12.74 15.52
C PHE A 49 -20.38 -13.58 14.28
N ALA A 50 -21.18 -14.64 14.40
CA ALA A 50 -21.58 -15.50 13.28
C ALA A 50 -22.05 -14.75 12.02
N PRO A 51 -23.02 -13.80 12.08
CA PRO A 51 -23.44 -13.07 10.89
C PRO A 51 -22.38 -12.11 10.35
N LEU A 52 -21.48 -11.61 11.22
CA LEU A 52 -20.39 -10.71 10.81
C LEU A 52 -19.31 -11.50 10.06
N PHE A 53 -18.95 -12.69 10.56
CA PHE A 53 -18.02 -13.59 9.91
C PHE A 53 -18.56 -14.07 8.57
N CYS A 54 -19.82 -14.51 8.53
CA CYS A 54 -20.47 -14.91 7.29
C CYS A 54 -20.46 -13.76 6.27
N ALA A 55 -20.78 -12.53 6.67
CA ALA A 55 -20.75 -11.37 5.77
C ALA A 55 -19.37 -11.05 5.18
N ILE A 56 -18.30 -11.31 5.94
CA ILE A 56 -16.91 -11.10 5.52
C ILE A 56 -16.43 -12.22 4.60
N LEU A 57 -16.64 -13.48 5.02
CA LEU A 57 -16.08 -14.66 4.38
C LEU A 57 -16.74 -14.95 3.02
N THR A 58 -18.04 -14.71 2.89
CA THR A 58 -18.75 -14.96 1.63
C THR A 58 -18.51 -13.86 0.58
N LYS A 59 -17.92 -12.72 0.97
CA LYS A 59 -17.56 -11.59 0.11
C LYS A 59 -18.68 -11.16 -0.85
N HIS A 60 -19.96 -11.25 -0.43
CA HIS A 60 -21.11 -11.02 -1.31
C HIS A 60 -21.17 -9.61 -1.91
N SER A 61 -20.81 -8.59 -1.12
CA SER A 61 -20.72 -7.20 -1.56
C SER A 61 -19.75 -6.41 -0.69
N SER A 62 -18.99 -5.47 -1.28
CA SER A 62 -18.11 -4.59 -0.50
C SER A 62 -18.84 -3.90 0.65
N LYS A 63 -20.10 -3.50 0.43
CA LYS A 63 -20.90 -2.77 1.41
C LYS A 63 -21.24 -3.61 2.64
N THR A 64 -21.60 -4.89 2.47
CA THR A 64 -21.86 -5.80 3.59
C THR A 64 -20.57 -6.10 4.35
N THR A 65 -19.46 -6.31 3.63
CA THR A 65 -18.14 -6.53 4.20
C THR A 65 -17.69 -5.32 5.04
N CYS A 66 -17.79 -4.10 4.51
CA CYS A 66 -17.48 -2.87 5.26
C CYS A 66 -18.30 -2.73 6.53
N LEU A 67 -19.62 -2.99 6.47
CA LEU A 67 -20.49 -2.91 7.66
C LEU A 67 -20.10 -3.94 8.73
N ALA A 68 -19.73 -5.14 8.32
CA ALA A 68 -19.29 -6.19 9.25
C ALA A 68 -17.95 -5.83 9.90
N LEU A 69 -16.96 -5.40 9.10
CA LEU A 69 -15.66 -4.96 9.58
C LEU A 69 -15.74 -3.73 10.50
N ASP A 70 -16.62 -2.77 10.18
CA ASP A 70 -16.89 -1.58 11.03
C ASP A 70 -17.55 -1.95 12.35
N CYS A 71 -18.44 -2.95 12.36
CA CYS A 71 -19.00 -3.46 13.60
C CYS A 71 -17.91 -4.11 14.48
N ILE A 72 -17.10 -4.99 13.89
CA ILE A 72 -16.01 -5.68 14.60
C ILE A 72 -15.00 -4.67 15.17
N GLU A 73 -14.60 -3.68 14.37
CA GLU A 73 -13.70 -2.60 14.82
C GLU A 73 -14.26 -1.85 16.03
N LYS A 74 -15.54 -1.48 16.03
CA LYS A 74 -16.18 -0.83 17.18
C LYS A 74 -16.21 -1.74 18.41
N LEU A 75 -16.52 -3.03 18.22
CA LEU A 75 -16.52 -3.99 19.33
C LEU A 75 -15.14 -4.12 19.98
N LEU A 76 -14.07 -4.09 19.18
CA LEU A 76 -12.68 -4.08 19.63
C LEU A 76 -12.32 -2.76 20.34
N ALA A 77 -12.67 -1.62 19.74
CA ALA A 77 -12.32 -0.29 20.24
C ALA A 77 -12.96 0.02 21.60
N PHE A 78 -14.23 -0.35 21.76
CA PHE A 78 -14.97 -0.13 23.02
C PHE A 78 -14.73 -1.23 24.07
N GLY A 79 -13.92 -2.24 23.75
CA GLY A 79 -13.63 -3.36 24.67
C GLY A 79 -14.84 -4.24 24.99
N TYR A 80 -15.83 -4.28 24.11
CA TYR A 80 -16.98 -5.19 24.26
C TYR A 80 -16.65 -6.64 23.95
N MET A 81 -15.53 -6.89 23.27
CA MET A 81 -15.04 -8.22 22.95
C MET A 81 -13.68 -8.41 23.63
N ARG A 82 -13.58 -9.43 24.48
CA ARG A 82 -12.30 -9.88 25.06
C ARG A 82 -11.72 -11.04 24.25
N GLY A 83 -12.59 -11.89 23.69
CA GLY A 83 -12.22 -12.98 22.80
C GLY A 83 -11.38 -14.08 23.46
N THR A 84 -11.49 -14.23 24.79
CA THR A 84 -10.75 -15.23 25.59
C THR A 84 -11.38 -16.62 25.58
N ALA A 85 -12.60 -16.74 25.03
CA ALA A 85 -13.26 -18.03 24.85
C ALA A 85 -12.66 -18.78 23.66
N GLN A 86 -12.57 -20.11 23.77
CA GLN A 86 -12.24 -20.97 22.64
C GLN A 86 -13.43 -21.03 21.67
N ILE A 87 -13.15 -20.98 20.37
CA ILE A 87 -14.18 -21.17 19.35
C ILE A 87 -14.67 -22.62 19.35
N THR A 88 -15.92 -22.83 18.91
CA THR A 88 -16.43 -24.19 18.70
C THR A 88 -15.65 -24.93 17.61
N SER A 89 -15.60 -26.26 17.70
CA SER A 89 -14.99 -27.11 16.67
C SER A 89 -15.66 -26.95 15.30
N ALA A 90 -16.96 -26.63 15.28
CA ALA A 90 -17.70 -26.33 14.07
C ALA A 90 -17.20 -25.05 13.39
N LEU A 91 -17.03 -23.97 14.15
CA LEU A 91 -16.49 -22.71 13.63
C LEU A 91 -15.03 -22.87 13.20
N GLN A 92 -14.22 -23.58 13.98
CA GLN A 92 -12.84 -23.88 13.62
C GLN A 92 -12.75 -24.62 12.28
N ALA A 93 -13.53 -25.68 12.09
CA ALA A 93 -13.57 -26.43 10.84
C ALA A 93 -14.08 -25.59 9.66
N HIS A 94 -15.03 -24.67 9.90
CA HIS A 94 -15.49 -23.74 8.88
C HIS A 94 -14.38 -22.78 8.46
N LEU A 95 -13.71 -22.12 9.40
CA LEU A 95 -12.61 -21.19 9.11
C LEU A 95 -11.46 -21.88 8.40
N GLN A 96 -11.10 -23.08 8.85
CA GLN A 96 -10.01 -23.85 8.24
C GLN A 96 -10.29 -24.19 6.77
N ARG A 97 -11.54 -24.56 6.46
CA ARG A 97 -11.98 -24.84 5.08
C ARG A 97 -12.05 -23.58 4.23
N THR A 98 -12.57 -22.48 4.78
CA THR A 98 -12.84 -21.26 4.01
C THR A 98 -11.58 -20.43 3.77
N LEU A 99 -10.60 -20.49 4.67
CA LEU A 99 -9.37 -19.70 4.63
C LEU A 99 -8.12 -20.51 4.25
N ASP A 100 -8.30 -21.79 3.90
CA ASP A 100 -7.22 -22.72 3.53
C ASP A 100 -6.07 -22.75 4.55
N LEU A 101 -6.43 -22.81 5.83
CA LEU A 101 -5.47 -22.77 6.93
C LEU A 101 -4.93 -24.18 7.20
N HIS A 102 -3.63 -24.39 6.94
CA HIS A 102 -2.93 -25.61 7.39
C HIS A 102 -2.68 -25.58 8.91
N GLU A 103 -2.51 -26.76 9.54
CA GLU A 103 -2.27 -26.88 10.99
C GLU A 103 -1.06 -26.03 11.46
N ASP A 104 -0.05 -25.85 10.62
CA ASP A 104 1.12 -25.01 10.88
C ASP A 104 0.83 -23.48 10.85
N ASN A 105 -0.31 -23.07 10.30
CA ASN A 105 -0.72 -21.67 10.13
C ASN A 105 -1.71 -21.19 11.19
N MET A 106 -2.39 -22.09 11.91
CA MET A 106 -3.27 -21.71 13.01
C MET A 106 -2.47 -21.62 14.31
N ASN A 107 -2.53 -20.46 14.96
CA ASN A 107 -1.90 -20.25 16.27
C ASN A 107 -2.65 -21.04 17.34
N MET A 108 -2.28 -22.32 17.48
CA MET A 108 -2.79 -23.18 18.52
C MET A 108 -2.19 -22.76 19.86
N THR A 109 -3.03 -22.52 20.86
CA THR A 109 -2.57 -22.42 22.24
C THR A 109 -1.99 -23.77 22.68
N ALA A 110 -1.16 -23.80 23.73
CA ALA A 110 -0.56 -25.03 24.28
C ALA A 110 -1.59 -26.10 24.73
N LYS A 111 -2.90 -25.79 24.66
CA LYS A 111 -4.05 -26.70 24.80
C LYS A 111 -4.98 -26.61 23.57
N HIS A 112 -4.55 -27.10 22.40
CA HIS A 112 -5.37 -27.53 21.24
C HIS A 112 -6.58 -26.69 20.77
N GLY A 113 -6.75 -25.43 21.19
CA GLY A 113 -7.93 -24.62 20.87
C GLY A 113 -7.55 -23.19 20.49
N ILE A 114 -8.32 -22.65 19.56
CA ILE A 114 -8.15 -21.31 18.98
C ILE A 114 -9.07 -20.35 19.72
N LEU A 115 -8.54 -19.20 20.11
CA LEU A 115 -9.34 -18.17 20.78
C LEU A 115 -10.19 -17.42 19.76
N LEU A 116 -11.36 -16.96 20.20
CA LEU A 116 -12.24 -16.16 19.35
C LEU A 116 -11.53 -14.92 18.81
N ILE A 117 -10.63 -14.31 19.58
CA ILE A 117 -9.86 -13.15 19.10
C ILE A 117 -8.95 -13.47 17.91
N ASP A 118 -8.29 -14.63 17.91
CA ASP A 118 -7.45 -15.04 16.79
C ASP A 118 -8.31 -15.31 15.56
N ALA A 119 -9.47 -15.96 15.74
CA ALA A 119 -10.44 -16.16 14.66
C ALA A 119 -10.95 -14.82 14.09
N VAL A 120 -11.25 -13.83 14.94
CA VAL A 120 -11.63 -12.49 14.50
C VAL A 120 -10.53 -11.85 13.66
N VAL A 121 -9.28 -11.88 14.13
CA VAL A 121 -8.13 -11.29 13.39
C VAL A 121 -7.92 -11.97 12.04
N GLU A 122 -8.06 -13.30 12.00
CA GLU A 122 -7.92 -14.11 10.78
C GLU A 122 -9.04 -13.80 9.78
N VAL A 123 -10.28 -13.68 10.25
CA VAL A 123 -11.43 -13.29 9.41
C VAL A 123 -11.23 -11.87 8.85
N ILE A 124 -10.79 -10.89 9.66
CA ILE A 124 -10.46 -9.55 9.16
C ILE A 124 -9.32 -9.63 8.13
N CYS A 125 -8.38 -10.56 8.29
CA CYS A 125 -7.24 -10.78 7.37
C CYS A 125 -7.66 -11.33 6.02
N SER A 126 -8.70 -12.14 5.97
CA SER A 126 -9.21 -12.74 4.72
C SER A 126 -9.64 -11.71 3.65
N CYS A 127 -9.85 -10.46 4.04
CA CYS A 127 -10.18 -9.34 3.16
C CYS A 127 -8.97 -8.55 2.64
N GLN A 128 -7.73 -8.97 2.90
CA GLN A 128 -6.53 -8.18 2.55
C GLN A 128 -6.42 -7.87 1.04
N ASP A 129 -6.77 -8.83 0.17
CA ASP A 129 -6.66 -8.71 -1.29
C ASP A 129 -7.97 -8.22 -1.93
N HIS A 130 -8.85 -7.60 -1.14
CA HIS A 130 -10.10 -7.07 -1.64
C HIS A 130 -9.85 -5.86 -2.55
N ILE A 131 -10.48 -5.82 -3.72
CA ILE A 131 -10.26 -4.78 -4.75
C ILE A 131 -10.76 -3.40 -4.31
N ASP A 132 -11.77 -3.38 -3.43
CA ASP A 132 -12.40 -2.16 -2.93
C ASP A 132 -11.58 -1.47 -1.83
N ASN A 133 -11.18 -0.22 -2.09
CA ASN A 133 -10.41 0.61 -1.16
C ASN A 133 -11.12 0.86 0.18
N ASP A 134 -12.45 0.98 0.19
CA ASP A 134 -13.20 1.19 1.44
C ASP A 134 -13.10 -0.04 2.35
N VAL A 135 -13.12 -1.24 1.75
CA VAL A 135 -12.91 -2.50 2.48
C VAL A 135 -11.47 -2.54 3.01
N GLN A 136 -10.47 -2.23 2.18
CA GLN A 136 -9.06 -2.20 2.60
C GLN A 136 -8.84 -1.23 3.77
N LEU A 137 -9.44 -0.04 3.71
CA LEU A 137 -9.36 0.96 4.79
C LEU A 137 -9.99 0.42 6.08
N GLN A 138 -11.16 -0.22 5.99
CA GLN A 138 -11.83 -0.75 7.17
C GLN A 138 -11.07 -1.94 7.78
N VAL A 139 -10.43 -2.77 6.94
CA VAL A 139 -9.49 -3.82 7.37
C VAL A 139 -8.31 -3.22 8.15
N LEU A 140 -7.73 -2.12 7.67
CA LEU A 140 -6.62 -1.42 8.34
C LEU A 140 -7.05 -0.86 9.70
N LYS A 141 -8.21 -0.19 9.76
CA LYS A 141 -8.78 0.34 11.00
C LYS A 141 -9.03 -0.75 12.04
N ALA A 142 -9.67 -1.85 11.64
CA ALA A 142 -10.00 -2.95 12.53
C ALA A 142 -8.74 -3.58 13.14
N VAL A 143 -7.65 -3.71 12.38
CA VAL A 143 -6.42 -4.33 12.86
C VAL A 143 -5.53 -3.40 13.64
N LEU A 144 -5.46 -2.13 13.28
CA LEU A 144 -4.86 -1.13 14.16
C LEU A 144 -5.55 -1.17 15.53
N THR A 145 -6.88 -1.18 15.52
CA THR A 145 -7.68 -1.24 16.76
C THR A 145 -7.40 -2.52 17.55
N ALA A 146 -7.34 -3.69 16.88
CA ALA A 146 -6.97 -4.95 17.54
C ALA A 146 -5.56 -4.89 18.13
N ALA A 147 -4.61 -4.26 17.44
CA ALA A 147 -3.21 -4.15 17.87
C ALA A 147 -3.01 -3.24 19.08
N THR A 148 -3.77 -2.14 19.12
CA THR A 148 -3.63 -1.11 20.16
C THR A 148 -4.63 -1.27 21.30
N SER A 149 -5.58 -2.19 21.18
CA SER A 149 -6.59 -2.41 22.21
C SER A 149 -5.95 -3.02 23.46
N THR A 150 -6.19 -2.39 24.61
CA THR A 150 -5.72 -2.89 25.91
C THR A 150 -6.70 -3.89 26.54
N THR A 151 -7.80 -4.19 25.86
CA THR A 151 -8.90 -5.01 26.41
C THR A 151 -8.96 -6.43 25.87
N CYS A 152 -8.32 -6.70 24.74
CA CYS A 152 -8.21 -8.04 24.17
C CYS A 152 -6.75 -8.52 24.20
N ALA A 153 -6.54 -9.77 24.58
CA ALA A 153 -5.23 -10.40 24.54
C ALA A 153 -5.06 -11.10 23.18
N VAL A 154 -4.76 -10.32 22.14
CA VAL A 154 -4.43 -10.89 20.83
C VAL A 154 -3.08 -11.60 20.93
N HIS A 155 -2.96 -12.83 20.42
CA HIS A 155 -1.67 -13.49 20.36
C HIS A 155 -0.71 -12.71 19.45
N GLU A 156 0.49 -12.44 19.96
CA GLU A 156 1.54 -11.63 19.31
C GLU A 156 1.85 -12.10 17.88
N HIS A 157 1.91 -13.41 17.67
CA HIS A 157 2.20 -13.99 16.35
C HIS A 157 1.06 -13.76 15.33
N SER A 158 -0.22 -13.89 15.75
CA SER A 158 -1.39 -13.61 14.91
C SER A 158 -1.34 -12.16 14.46
N LEU A 159 -1.15 -11.28 15.44
CA LEU A 159 -1.15 -9.85 15.23
C LEU A 159 0.00 -9.38 14.32
N LEU A 160 1.22 -9.88 14.54
CA LEU A 160 2.39 -9.48 13.75
C LEU A 160 2.29 -9.91 12.27
N LYS A 161 1.84 -11.15 12.00
CA LYS A 161 1.63 -11.64 10.63
C LYS A 161 0.59 -10.77 9.91
N SER A 162 -0.51 -10.51 10.61
CA SER A 162 -1.64 -9.69 10.19
C SER A 162 -1.31 -8.22 9.96
N ILE A 163 -0.47 -7.59 10.80
CA ILE A 163 -0.04 -6.20 10.64
C ILE A 163 0.94 -6.07 9.48
N ARG A 164 1.90 -7.00 9.35
CA ARG A 164 2.93 -6.94 8.32
C ARG A 164 2.33 -6.93 6.92
N ALA A 165 1.41 -7.86 6.63
CA ALA A 165 0.74 -7.90 5.34
C ALA A 165 -0.05 -6.61 5.03
N ARG A 166 -0.73 -6.05 6.04
CA ARG A 166 -1.54 -4.84 5.90
C ARG A 166 -0.74 -3.57 5.74
N PHE A 167 0.36 -3.44 6.46
CA PHE A 167 1.26 -2.30 6.31
C PHE A 167 1.79 -2.21 4.88
N LEU A 168 2.11 -3.37 4.28
CA LEU A 168 2.53 -3.42 2.88
C LEU A 168 1.42 -2.99 1.90
N VAL A 169 0.16 -3.41 2.12
CA VAL A 169 -0.97 -2.91 1.31
C VAL A 169 -1.14 -1.41 1.47
N ALA A 170 -1.08 -0.90 2.71
CA ALA A 170 -1.21 0.53 2.97
C ALA A 170 -0.11 1.35 2.28
N ILE A 171 1.14 0.85 2.29
CA ILE A 171 2.25 1.45 1.56
C ILE A 171 1.91 1.52 0.07
N ARG A 172 1.54 0.41 -0.56
CA ARG A 172 1.30 0.36 -2.02
C ARG A 172 0.10 1.20 -2.45
N SER A 173 -1.05 1.00 -1.82
CA SER A 173 -2.33 1.57 -2.25
C SER A 173 -2.49 3.05 -1.88
N TYR A 174 -1.87 3.52 -0.80
CA TYR A 174 -2.07 4.88 -0.30
C TYR A 174 -0.79 5.70 -0.33
N LEU A 175 0.29 5.21 0.29
CA LEU A 175 1.51 5.99 0.42
C LEU A 175 2.20 6.17 -0.93
N CYS A 176 2.43 5.11 -1.70
CA CYS A 176 3.03 5.18 -3.02
C CYS A 176 2.18 6.04 -3.96
N VAL A 177 0.85 5.92 -3.93
CA VAL A 177 -0.05 6.76 -4.74
C VAL A 177 0.08 8.24 -4.36
N SER A 178 0.11 8.57 -3.07
CA SER A 178 0.32 9.93 -2.59
C SER A 178 1.68 10.48 -2.99
N LEU A 179 2.73 9.67 -2.86
CA LEU A 179 4.09 10.02 -3.25
C LEU A 179 4.22 10.27 -4.76
N LEU A 180 3.55 9.48 -5.61
CA LEU A 180 3.55 9.69 -7.07
C LEU A 180 3.01 11.09 -7.44
N GLN A 181 1.95 11.54 -6.76
CA GLN A 181 1.39 12.88 -6.96
C GLN A 181 2.34 13.95 -6.43
N ASN A 182 2.84 13.78 -5.20
CA ASN A 182 3.63 14.79 -4.51
C ASN A 182 5.04 14.98 -5.10
N CYS A 183 5.66 13.96 -5.67
CA CYS A 183 6.96 14.06 -6.34
C CYS A 183 6.95 14.91 -7.62
N THR A 184 5.76 15.27 -8.13
CA THR A 184 5.60 16.18 -9.29
C THR A 184 5.05 17.55 -8.91
N SER A 185 4.99 17.84 -7.60
CA SER A 185 4.54 19.12 -7.08
C SER A 185 5.42 20.27 -7.58
N ILE A 186 4.81 21.45 -7.74
CA ILE A 186 5.53 22.70 -8.02
C ILE A 186 6.35 23.18 -6.81
N TYR A 187 6.01 22.72 -5.61
CA TYR A 187 6.68 23.10 -4.37
C TYR A 187 7.83 22.14 -4.07
N THR A 188 9.06 22.62 -4.19
CA THR A 188 10.27 21.79 -4.02
C THR A 188 10.36 21.11 -2.66
N GLN A 189 9.92 21.77 -1.58
CA GLN A 189 9.89 21.16 -0.24
C GLN A 189 9.00 19.90 -0.17
N VAL A 190 7.89 19.89 -0.91
CA VAL A 190 6.99 18.73 -0.99
C VAL A 190 7.66 17.59 -1.75
N VAL A 191 8.35 17.91 -2.85
CA VAL A 191 9.12 16.94 -3.63
C VAL A 191 10.24 16.34 -2.79
N GLU A 192 11.04 17.17 -2.11
CA GLU A 192 12.13 16.73 -1.22
C GLU A 192 11.63 15.77 -0.14
N LEU A 193 10.58 16.14 0.59
CA LEU A 193 10.02 15.29 1.65
C LEU A 193 9.50 13.96 1.07
N SER A 194 8.84 14.01 -0.08
CA SER A 194 8.30 12.82 -0.75
C SER A 194 9.42 11.87 -1.19
N LEU A 195 10.50 12.41 -1.77
CA LEU A 195 11.67 11.63 -2.16
C LEU A 195 12.38 11.02 -0.96
N ARG A 196 12.48 11.75 0.17
CA ARG A 196 13.03 11.20 1.42
C ARG A 196 12.21 10.03 1.96
N VAL A 197 10.87 10.14 1.93
CA VAL A 197 10.00 9.01 2.32
C VAL A 197 10.19 7.84 1.36
N PHE A 198 10.27 8.09 0.05
CA PHE A 198 10.54 7.04 -0.94
C PHE A 198 11.87 6.30 -0.67
N VAL A 199 12.95 7.03 -0.33
CA VAL A 199 14.25 6.43 0.03
C VAL A 199 14.12 5.48 1.22
N VAL A 200 13.36 5.85 2.26
CA VAL A 200 13.08 4.97 3.40
C VAL A 200 12.31 3.72 2.95
N LEU A 201 11.33 3.87 2.06
CA LEU A 201 10.53 2.76 1.55
C LEU A 201 11.39 1.75 0.78
N ILE A 202 12.23 2.18 -0.15
CA ILE A 202 13.08 1.26 -0.91
C ILE A 202 14.16 0.62 -0.03
N THR A 203 14.64 1.32 1.00
CA THR A 203 15.67 0.77 1.90
C THR A 203 15.13 -0.42 2.70
N HIS A 204 13.88 -0.34 3.16
CA HIS A 204 13.29 -1.34 4.06
C HIS A 204 12.26 -2.28 3.43
N PHE A 205 11.61 -1.88 2.34
CA PHE A 205 10.45 -2.58 1.77
C PHE A 205 10.63 -2.96 0.28
N LYS A 206 11.84 -2.81 -0.30
CA LYS A 206 12.14 -3.13 -1.72
C LYS A 206 11.63 -4.48 -2.21
N ALA A 207 11.79 -5.55 -1.42
CA ALA A 207 11.32 -6.90 -1.77
C ALA A 207 9.80 -6.97 -2.02
N HIS A 208 9.06 -5.99 -1.52
CA HIS A 208 7.62 -5.87 -1.65
C HIS A 208 7.18 -4.77 -2.63
N LEU A 209 8.07 -3.90 -3.10
CA LEU A 209 7.72 -2.71 -3.88
C LEU A 209 8.27 -2.73 -5.31
N LYS A 210 8.44 -3.92 -5.92
CA LYS A 210 8.99 -4.06 -7.28
C LYS A 210 8.23 -3.20 -8.30
N GLY A 211 6.92 -3.38 -8.43
CA GLY A 211 6.12 -2.65 -9.41
C GLY A 211 6.10 -1.13 -9.14
N GLU A 212 6.01 -0.74 -7.88
CA GLU A 212 6.02 0.66 -7.48
C GLU A 212 7.38 1.32 -7.79
N MET A 213 8.49 0.65 -7.48
CA MET A 213 9.84 1.13 -7.81
C MET A 213 10.01 1.39 -9.31
N GLU A 214 9.54 0.47 -10.14
CA GLU A 214 9.55 0.64 -11.60
C GLU A 214 8.80 1.91 -12.01
N ILE A 215 7.58 2.10 -11.49
CA ILE A 215 6.74 3.25 -11.79
C ILE A 215 7.41 4.55 -11.34
N PHE A 216 7.97 4.61 -10.12
CA PHE A 216 8.66 5.80 -9.62
C PHE A 216 9.88 6.16 -10.47
N ILE A 217 10.75 5.19 -10.74
CA ILE A 217 11.98 5.44 -11.48
C ILE A 217 11.63 5.88 -12.90
N THR A 218 10.75 5.16 -13.59
CA THR A 218 10.47 5.42 -15.01
C THR A 218 9.57 6.63 -15.24
N ASN A 219 8.49 6.76 -14.48
CA ASN A 219 7.46 7.77 -14.74
C ASN A 219 7.70 9.08 -13.99
N ILE A 220 8.55 9.08 -12.97
CA ILE A 220 8.88 10.28 -12.20
C ILE A 220 10.35 10.63 -12.40
N PHE A 221 11.29 9.78 -11.96
CA PHE A 221 12.71 10.17 -11.90
C PHE A 221 13.29 10.42 -13.28
N LEU A 222 13.18 9.45 -14.19
CA LEU A 222 13.69 9.59 -15.55
C LEU A 222 12.99 10.73 -16.31
N ARG A 223 11.67 10.92 -16.10
CA ARG A 223 10.94 12.05 -16.72
C ARG A 223 11.40 13.41 -16.20
N ILE A 224 11.63 13.55 -14.89
CA ILE A 224 12.13 14.79 -14.31
C ILE A 224 13.51 15.11 -14.88
N LEU A 225 14.39 14.12 -15.00
CA LEU A 225 15.73 14.29 -15.55
C LEU A 225 15.72 14.68 -17.04
N ASP A 226 14.87 14.03 -17.85
CA ASP A 226 14.78 14.27 -19.30
C ASP A 226 14.01 15.53 -19.68
N SER A 227 13.09 16.02 -18.84
CA SER A 227 12.25 17.19 -19.14
C SER A 227 13.04 18.50 -19.06
N ASP A 228 12.89 19.34 -20.09
CA ASP A 228 13.45 20.70 -20.12
C ASP A 228 12.70 21.67 -19.18
N ASN A 229 11.45 21.34 -18.81
CA ASN A 229 10.62 22.16 -17.93
C ASN A 229 10.89 21.91 -16.43
N SER A 230 11.66 20.87 -16.10
CA SER A 230 12.00 20.55 -14.70
C SER A 230 13.07 21.50 -14.17
N THR A 231 12.86 22.03 -12.96
CA THR A 231 13.82 22.91 -12.30
C THR A 231 15.14 22.17 -12.00
N PHE A 232 16.23 22.92 -11.91
CA PHE A 232 17.54 22.37 -11.52
C PHE A 232 17.48 21.68 -10.16
N GLU A 233 16.77 22.27 -9.19
CA GLU A 233 16.60 21.71 -7.85
C GLU A 233 15.89 20.34 -7.89
N HIS A 234 14.81 20.20 -8.66
CA HIS A 234 14.13 18.91 -8.81
C HIS A 234 15.02 17.85 -9.46
N LYS A 235 15.81 18.23 -10.47
CA LYS A 235 16.78 17.32 -11.09
C LYS A 235 17.85 16.89 -10.09
N MET A 236 18.34 17.80 -9.24
CA MET A 236 19.34 17.49 -8.22
C MET A 236 18.80 16.52 -7.18
N LEU A 237 17.59 16.77 -6.65
CA LEU A 237 16.93 15.86 -5.69
C LEU A 237 16.76 14.45 -6.25
N VAL A 238 16.38 14.31 -7.52
CA VAL A 238 16.28 12.99 -8.17
C VAL A 238 17.65 12.32 -8.32
N LEU A 239 18.70 13.07 -8.66
CA LEU A 239 20.05 12.54 -8.76
C LEU A 239 20.58 12.07 -7.39
N GLU A 240 20.25 12.77 -6.30
CA GLU A 240 20.59 12.34 -4.94
C GLU A 240 19.94 10.99 -4.59
N VAL A 241 18.67 10.81 -4.94
CA VAL A 241 17.97 9.52 -4.76
C VAL A 241 18.60 8.42 -5.60
N LEU A 242 18.94 8.69 -6.86
CA LEU A 242 19.61 7.71 -7.72
C LEU A 242 21.01 7.37 -7.19
N ASN A 243 21.74 8.35 -6.63
CA ASN A 243 23.02 8.09 -5.98
C ASN A 243 22.85 7.15 -4.79
N HIS A 244 21.85 7.38 -3.93
CA HIS A 244 21.54 6.47 -2.82
C HIS A 244 21.21 5.04 -3.30
N ILE A 245 20.47 4.91 -4.39
CA ILE A 245 20.18 3.60 -5.01
C ILE A 245 21.46 2.92 -5.52
N CYS A 246 22.35 3.67 -6.15
CA CYS A 246 23.60 3.14 -6.71
C CYS A 246 24.64 2.80 -5.62
N ASP A 247 24.63 3.50 -4.50
CA ASP A 247 25.52 3.25 -3.36
C ASP A 247 25.14 1.97 -2.59
N ASP A 248 23.87 1.54 -2.65
CA ASP A 248 23.41 0.28 -2.07
C ASP A 248 23.49 -0.88 -3.09
N GLN A 249 24.52 -1.72 -2.93
CA GLN A 249 24.73 -2.90 -3.78
C GLN A 249 23.53 -3.87 -3.79
N LEU A 250 22.81 -4.01 -2.68
CA LEU A 250 21.65 -4.91 -2.61
C LEU A 250 20.51 -4.37 -3.46
N ILE A 251 20.17 -3.08 -3.32
CA ILE A 251 19.13 -2.44 -4.15
C ILE A 251 19.51 -2.53 -5.64
N LEU A 252 20.76 -2.22 -5.97
CA LEU A 252 21.21 -2.22 -7.36
C LEU A 252 21.17 -3.61 -7.99
N SER A 253 21.61 -4.64 -7.25
CA SER A 253 21.56 -6.04 -7.69
C SER A 253 20.14 -6.55 -7.86
N GLU A 254 19.22 -6.19 -6.95
CA GLU A 254 17.81 -6.52 -7.06
C GLU A 254 17.17 -5.84 -8.28
N ILE A 255 17.49 -4.58 -8.57
CA ILE A 255 16.99 -3.92 -9.78
C ILE A 255 17.45 -4.68 -11.03
N PHE A 256 18.74 -5.04 -11.11
CA PHE A 256 19.25 -5.76 -12.27
C PHE A 256 18.59 -7.15 -12.44
N LEU A 257 18.50 -7.92 -11.36
CA LEU A 257 17.91 -9.27 -11.41
C LEU A 257 16.40 -9.25 -11.65
N ASN A 258 15.67 -8.32 -11.05
CA ASN A 258 14.22 -8.28 -11.12
C ASN A 258 13.71 -7.69 -12.44
N PHE A 259 14.49 -6.85 -13.13
CA PHE A 259 14.02 -6.13 -14.31
C PHE A 259 14.79 -6.49 -15.58
N ASP A 260 16.13 -6.39 -15.57
CA ASP A 260 16.95 -6.61 -16.77
C ASP A 260 17.22 -8.11 -17.06
N CYS A 261 17.08 -8.98 -16.07
CA CYS A 261 17.23 -10.45 -16.22
C CYS A 261 15.90 -11.20 -16.38
N ASP A 262 14.78 -10.50 -16.41
CA ASP A 262 13.45 -11.08 -16.60
C ASP A 262 12.93 -10.72 -18.00
N TRP A 263 12.62 -11.75 -18.80
CA TRP A 263 12.25 -11.61 -20.21
C TRP A 263 10.94 -10.84 -20.44
N ASP A 264 10.05 -10.84 -19.45
CA ASP A 264 8.76 -10.15 -19.52
C ASP A 264 8.82 -8.74 -18.88
N SER A 265 9.95 -8.37 -18.28
CA SER A 265 10.19 -7.09 -17.63
C SER A 265 10.96 -6.13 -18.54
N MET A 266 11.07 -4.88 -18.10
CA MET A 266 11.81 -3.84 -18.81
C MET A 266 13.28 -3.76 -18.38
N ASP A 267 14.17 -3.28 -19.26
CA ASP A 267 15.58 -3.00 -18.91
C ASP A 267 15.73 -1.74 -18.00
N LEU A 268 15.27 -1.80 -16.75
CA LEU A 268 15.26 -0.67 -15.82
C LEU A 268 16.67 -0.20 -15.46
N PHE A 269 17.59 -1.11 -15.13
CA PHE A 269 18.98 -0.79 -14.79
C PHE A 269 19.67 -0.09 -15.96
N LYS A 270 19.57 -0.66 -17.17
CA LYS A 270 20.09 -0.03 -18.40
C LYS A 270 19.56 1.38 -18.63
N ARG A 271 18.26 1.63 -18.36
CA ARG A 271 17.67 2.97 -18.50
C ARG A 271 18.24 3.97 -17.50
N ILE A 272 18.45 3.57 -16.25
CA ILE A 272 19.10 4.41 -15.23
C ILE A 272 20.51 4.79 -15.70
N VAL A 273 21.32 3.79 -16.10
CA VAL A 273 22.69 4.02 -16.59
C VAL A 273 22.72 4.98 -17.79
N ASN A 274 21.82 4.79 -18.75
CA ASN A 274 21.73 5.66 -19.93
C ASN A 274 21.37 7.11 -19.58
N ALA A 275 20.44 7.32 -18.66
CA ALA A 275 20.05 8.64 -18.20
C ALA A 275 21.21 9.36 -17.50
N LEU A 276 21.90 8.68 -16.58
CA LEU A 276 23.09 9.23 -15.91
C LEU A 276 24.21 9.53 -16.90
N ALA A 277 24.47 8.63 -17.85
CA ALA A 277 25.49 8.84 -18.89
C ALA A 277 25.17 10.04 -19.80
N LYS A 278 23.88 10.26 -20.14
CA LYS A 278 23.43 11.41 -20.93
C LYS A 278 23.71 12.73 -20.19
N ILE A 279 23.42 12.78 -18.89
CA ILE A 279 23.64 13.96 -18.03
C ILE A 279 25.13 14.24 -17.84
N ALA A 280 25.95 13.20 -17.64
CA ALA A 280 27.40 13.35 -17.53
C ALA A 280 28.01 13.93 -18.83
N LYS A 281 27.50 13.50 -19.99
CA LYS A 281 27.97 13.95 -21.32
C LYS A 281 27.49 15.35 -21.70
N SER A 282 26.32 15.82 -21.25
CA SER A 282 25.86 17.19 -21.54
C SER A 282 26.83 18.23 -20.96
N LYS A 283 27.37 18.01 -19.76
CA LYS A 283 28.38 18.89 -19.15
C LYS A 283 29.68 18.98 -19.97
N GLN A 284 30.08 17.90 -20.65
CA GLN A 284 31.26 17.92 -21.54
C GLN A 284 31.04 18.73 -22.82
N ARG A 285 29.83 18.73 -23.39
CA ARG A 285 29.50 19.53 -24.59
C ARG A 285 29.49 21.03 -24.29
N ASP A 286 28.96 21.45 -23.15
CA ASP A 286 28.96 22.86 -22.74
C ASP A 286 30.39 23.39 -22.48
N LEU A 287 31.25 22.56 -21.87
CA LEU A 287 32.67 22.88 -21.66
C LEU A 287 33.45 22.95 -22.99
N GLN A 288 33.21 22.02 -23.92
CA GLN A 288 33.85 22.04 -25.24
C GLN A 288 33.42 23.23 -26.09
N TYR A 289 32.16 23.63 -26.03
CA TYR A 289 31.64 24.82 -26.73
C TYR A 289 32.29 26.11 -26.18
N HIS A 290 32.46 26.23 -24.86
CA HIS A 290 33.15 27.38 -24.27
C HIS A 290 34.66 27.42 -24.56
N SER A 291 35.33 26.28 -24.71
CA SER A 291 36.75 26.24 -25.09
C SER A 291 37.02 26.52 -26.58
N SER A 292 36.01 26.38 -27.46
CA SER A 292 36.16 26.55 -28.92
C SER A 292 35.56 27.85 -29.46
N ALA A 293 34.76 28.57 -28.67
CA ALA A 293 34.07 29.78 -29.10
C ALA A 293 34.84 31.13 -29.11
N PRO A 294 36.00 31.36 -28.44
CA PRO A 294 36.53 32.72 -28.37
C PRO A 294 37.21 33.16 -29.68
N VAL A 295 37.86 32.25 -30.42
CA VAL A 295 38.66 32.62 -31.60
C VAL A 295 37.78 32.90 -32.82
N ALA A 296 36.75 32.10 -33.07
CA ALA A 296 35.88 32.25 -34.24
C ALA A 296 34.96 33.50 -34.15
N ARG A 297 34.54 33.89 -32.93
CA ARG A 297 33.76 35.12 -32.73
C ARG A 297 34.63 36.37 -32.80
N GLN A 298 35.85 36.35 -32.28
CA GLN A 298 36.80 37.47 -32.42
C GLN A 298 37.21 37.70 -33.88
N LEU A 299 37.49 36.64 -34.65
CA LEU A 299 37.82 36.76 -36.08
C LEU A 299 36.64 37.30 -36.90
N LYS A 300 35.39 36.89 -36.59
CA LYS A 300 34.20 37.45 -37.28
C LYS A 300 33.92 38.91 -36.90
N MET A 301 34.16 39.31 -35.65
CA MET A 301 34.03 40.71 -35.24
C MET A 301 35.10 41.59 -35.88
N GLN A 302 36.36 41.15 -35.91
CA GLN A 302 37.45 41.88 -36.59
C GLN A 302 37.24 41.97 -38.10
N GLN A 303 36.73 40.92 -38.75
CA GLN A 303 36.39 40.96 -40.18
C GLN A 303 35.21 41.90 -40.47
N ASN A 304 34.22 42.00 -39.57
CA ASN A 304 33.10 42.94 -39.72
C ASN A 304 33.52 44.40 -39.46
N GLU A 305 34.39 44.66 -38.48
CA GLU A 305 34.93 46.01 -38.23
C GLU A 305 35.80 46.49 -39.41
N ALA A 306 36.63 45.62 -39.98
CA ALA A 306 37.41 45.95 -41.18
C ALA A 306 36.52 46.24 -42.40
N ALA A 307 35.40 45.54 -42.55
CA ALA A 307 34.44 45.77 -43.63
C ALA A 307 33.64 47.09 -43.47
N LEU A 308 33.45 47.56 -42.24
CA LEU A 308 32.80 48.84 -41.93
C LEU A 308 33.72 50.04 -42.21
N VAL A 309 35.03 49.92 -41.97
CA VAL A 309 36.01 50.98 -42.27
C VAL A 309 36.21 51.19 -43.78
N LEU A 310 35.99 50.15 -44.59
CA LEU A 310 36.10 50.21 -46.06
C LEU A 310 34.87 50.78 -46.76
N LYS A 311 33.74 50.95 -46.06
CA LYS A 311 32.56 51.67 -46.57
C LYS A 311 32.55 53.09 -46.02
N GLY A 312 33.39 53.94 -46.61
CA GLY A 312 33.35 55.39 -46.36
C GLY A 312 32.00 56.01 -46.72
N PRO A 313 31.68 57.21 -46.17
CA PRO A 313 30.37 57.83 -46.32
C PRO A 313 30.14 58.29 -47.76
N ILE A 314 28.99 57.93 -48.32
CA ILE A 314 28.38 58.59 -49.48
C ILE A 314 27.14 59.32 -48.98
#